data_AF-A0A0J0XVK4-F1
#
_entry.id   AF-A0A0J0XVK4-F1
#
_cell.length_a   1.000
_cell.length_b   1.000
_cell.length_c   1.000
_cell.angle_alpha   90.00
_cell.angle_beta   90.00
_cell.angle_gamma   90.00
#
_symmetry.space_group_name_H-M   'P 1'
#
loop_
_entity.id
_entity.type
_entity.pdbx_description
1 polymer ?
#
loop_
_entity_poly.entity_id
_entity_poly.type
_entity_poly.pdbx_seq_one_letter_code
_entity_poly.pdbx_strand_id
1 'polypeptide(L)'
;MPPDMPREDYAGPAAYTVSFIGRTIKYIIYGTMGLGATAYLAFEGAHAYVEHVSLAAPSRAVDGDEWAWADENQAWTGGVKGGTDSRLGWRGRHALRGAWICWEWGAGDSGSTISRHPEFKRGMIGASPVNRVDRGYELAEEYIDAAIRVAEAKMAFPPHLPGLREPGPAGLAAPSVPADPTALDLLTLKAGVLERMGPETLDHARELYERVATAYVGVDAAKDGAVKAARAMRLAHKLGDLAQRAAEPDVARAWWAWGLERAALSLPTADSPVAAASGASGWWPFGGSGSAAPSTATSADDLPTSAPLPAPIVRAAVSILVSASAASAQSGALPAAAAIQAEALRLLPPAVQPSVPGPGQGASGLQKLWEVQRRALLTLHAASVAHAQGTKGVSPLEMSAEAAEASEALLSVLNPTLPAALAQPRGNVCTQPAKRLVRDTLTTGAEAYYTEAALLERSAAGRRDKSDALHRLEHAAESYERAMSLSAAEEGQVPASGFGEEDAIGRGEEWTRYWRGYVRVRDKMVRLVEEGAVPTKHA
;
A
#
# COMPACT_ATOMS: atom_id res chain seq x y z
N MET A 1 89.89 12.18 -37.92
CA MET A 1 88.43 12.20 -37.67
C MET A 1 87.73 12.24 -39.01
N PRO A 2 86.81 11.32 -39.30
CA PRO A 2 86.10 11.30 -40.57
C PRO A 2 85.11 12.49 -40.65
N PRO A 3 85.03 13.21 -41.79
CA PRO A 3 84.23 14.43 -41.96
C PRO A 3 82.71 14.21 -42.17
N ASP A 4 82.22 12.97 -42.21
CA ASP A 4 80.81 12.65 -42.48
C ASP A 4 80.15 11.89 -41.31
N MET A 5 80.13 12.48 -40.11
CA MET A 5 79.17 12.03 -39.09
C MET A 5 77.85 12.77 -39.28
N PRO A 6 76.72 12.06 -39.50
CA PRO A 6 75.42 12.70 -39.60
C PRO A 6 75.16 13.48 -38.31
N ARG A 7 74.92 14.79 -38.44
CA ARG A 7 74.46 15.60 -37.31
C ARG A 7 73.07 15.08 -36.93
N GLU A 8 72.99 14.41 -35.80
CA GLU A 8 71.71 13.95 -35.26
C GLU A 8 70.85 15.18 -34.94
N ASP A 9 69.78 15.37 -35.72
CA ASP A 9 68.80 16.43 -35.49
C ASP A 9 67.85 16.02 -34.37
N TYR A 10 68.25 16.36 -33.14
CA TYR A 10 67.42 16.15 -31.96
C TYR A 10 66.28 17.17 -31.83
N ALA A 11 66.28 18.26 -32.60
CA ALA A 11 65.27 19.31 -32.49
C ALA A 11 63.93 18.89 -33.11
N GLY A 12 63.96 18.16 -34.23
CA GLY A 12 62.77 17.62 -34.89
C GLY A 12 61.92 16.72 -33.97
N PRO A 13 62.50 15.67 -33.36
CA PRO A 13 61.80 14.81 -32.40
C PRO A 13 61.26 15.57 -31.19
N ALA A 14 62.04 16.50 -30.62
CA ALA A 14 61.62 17.28 -29.45
C ALA A 14 60.41 18.19 -29.76
N ALA A 15 60.44 18.89 -30.91
CA ALA A 15 59.32 19.73 -31.34
C ALA A 15 58.06 18.91 -31.61
N TYR A 16 58.20 17.71 -32.19
CA TYR A 16 57.10 16.78 -32.39
C TYR A 16 56.49 16.34 -31.05
N THR A 17 57.31 15.96 -30.07
CA THR A 17 56.85 15.56 -28.73
C THR A 17 56.09 16.68 -28.03
N VAL A 18 56.59 17.92 -28.08
CA VAL A 18 55.90 19.08 -27.49
C VAL A 18 54.55 19.34 -28.18
N SER A 19 54.50 19.28 -29.52
CA SER A 19 53.26 19.39 -30.30
C SER A 19 52.25 18.30 -29.94
N PHE A 20 52.71 17.05 -29.83
CA PHE A 20 51.89 15.90 -29.49
C PHE A 20 51.31 16.05 -28.07
N ILE A 21 52.15 16.37 -27.08
CA ILE A 21 51.71 16.63 -25.70
C ILE A 21 50.68 17.76 -25.67
N GLY A 22 50.94 18.87 -26.38
CA GLY A 22 50.01 20.00 -26.45
C GLY A 22 48.64 19.61 -27.02
N ARG A 23 48.58 18.75 -28.04
CA ARG A 23 47.31 18.22 -28.58
C ARG A 23 46.63 17.29 -27.59
N THR A 24 47.37 16.38 -26.96
CA THR A 24 46.85 15.46 -25.95
C THR A 24 46.24 16.21 -24.77
N ILE A 25 46.91 17.23 -24.23
CA ILE A 25 46.37 18.07 -23.15
C ILE A 25 45.06 18.75 -23.59
N LYS A 26 45.00 19.30 -24.82
CA LYS A 26 43.76 19.89 -25.35
C LYS A 26 42.62 18.88 -25.41
N TYR A 27 42.88 17.66 -25.89
CA TYR A 27 41.87 16.60 -25.94
C TYR A 27 41.42 16.16 -24.55
N ILE A 28 42.32 16.12 -23.56
CA ILE A 28 41.96 15.84 -22.16
C ILE A 28 41.05 16.96 -21.61
N ILE A 29 41.40 18.23 -21.84
CA ILE A 29 40.58 19.37 -21.40
C ILE A 29 39.20 19.30 -22.07
N TYR A 30 39.13 19.10 -23.39
CA TYR A 30 37.84 18.96 -24.09
C TYR A 30 37.04 17.75 -23.62
N GLY A 31 37.70 16.62 -23.37
CA GLY A 31 37.05 15.42 -22.85
C GLY A 31 36.47 15.64 -21.45
N THR A 32 37.24 16.23 -20.54
CA THR A 32 36.79 16.53 -19.17
C THR A 32 35.67 17.56 -19.15
N MET A 33 35.76 18.65 -19.92
CA MET A 33 34.70 19.64 -20.05
C MET A 33 33.43 19.05 -20.67
N GLY A 34 33.58 18.23 -21.71
CA GLY A 34 32.46 17.54 -22.35
C GLY A 34 31.75 16.59 -21.39
N LEU A 35 32.51 15.73 -20.69
CA LEU A 35 31.96 14.81 -19.70
C LEU A 35 31.27 15.56 -18.56
N GLY A 36 31.90 16.62 -18.03
CA GLY A 36 31.33 17.45 -16.97
C GLY A 36 30.03 18.13 -17.41
N ALA A 37 29.98 18.69 -18.62
CA ALA A 37 28.78 19.30 -19.17
C ALA A 37 27.65 18.27 -19.38
N THR A 38 27.95 17.09 -19.92
CA THR A 38 26.96 16.02 -20.09
C THR A 38 26.43 15.52 -18.75
N ALA A 39 27.30 15.30 -17.76
CA ALA A 39 26.89 14.89 -16.42
C ALA A 39 25.99 15.95 -15.75
N TYR A 40 26.35 17.22 -15.86
CA TYR A 40 25.54 18.33 -15.34
C TYR A 40 24.16 18.41 -16.02
N LEU A 41 24.10 18.30 -17.35
CA LEU A 41 22.84 18.30 -18.09
C LEU A 41 21.96 17.10 -17.75
N ALA A 42 22.56 15.91 -17.59
CA ALA A 42 21.83 14.72 -17.17
C ALA A 42 21.26 14.88 -15.76
N PHE A 43 22.03 15.47 -14.84
CA PHE A 43 21.62 15.76 -13.47
C PHE A 43 20.42 16.73 -13.42
N GLU A 44 20.53 17.90 -14.04
CA GLU A 44 19.42 18.87 -14.10
C GLU A 44 18.21 18.32 -14.88
N GLY A 45 18.47 17.54 -15.94
CA GLY A 45 17.45 16.85 -16.72
C GLY A 45 16.64 15.86 -15.88
N ALA A 46 17.30 15.09 -14.99
CA ALA A 46 16.62 14.20 -14.06
C ALA A 46 15.72 14.98 -13.09
N HIS A 47 16.22 16.08 -12.53
CA HIS A 47 15.44 16.94 -11.65
C HIS A 47 14.26 17.62 -12.37
N ALA A 48 14.41 18.03 -13.63
CA ALA A 48 13.33 18.56 -14.44
C ALA A 48 12.28 17.49 -14.77
N TYR A 49 12.71 16.26 -15.07
CA TYR A 49 11.81 15.13 -15.29
C TYR A 49 10.98 14.85 -14.03
N VAL A 50 11.59 14.81 -12.85
CA VAL A 50 10.88 14.59 -11.60
C VAL A 50 9.84 15.68 -11.34
N GLU A 51 10.22 16.96 -11.50
CA GLU A 51 9.31 18.09 -11.29
C GLU A 51 8.09 18.05 -12.23
N HIS A 52 8.32 17.81 -13.51
CA HIS A 52 7.30 18.02 -14.55
C HIS A 52 6.62 16.74 -15.05
N VAL A 53 7.13 15.57 -14.66
CA VAL A 53 6.56 14.28 -15.06
C VAL A 53 6.16 13.47 -13.83
N SER A 54 7.10 13.17 -12.94
CA SER A 54 6.83 12.31 -11.78
C SER A 54 5.92 12.97 -10.74
N LEU A 55 6.15 14.26 -10.48
CA LEU A 55 5.41 15.06 -9.51
C LEU A 55 4.32 15.93 -10.17
N ALA A 56 4.03 15.74 -11.47
CA ALA A 56 3.08 16.59 -12.19
C ALA A 56 1.66 16.56 -11.64
N ALA A 57 1.27 15.46 -10.98
CA ALA A 57 -0.06 15.32 -10.41
C ALA A 57 -0.26 16.28 -9.22
N PRO A 58 -1.42 16.95 -9.12
CA PRO A 58 -1.81 17.68 -7.92
C PRO A 58 -1.69 16.82 -6.66
N SER A 59 -1.15 17.43 -5.61
CA SER A 59 -1.03 16.84 -4.27
C SER A 59 -2.12 17.31 -3.31
N ARG A 60 -2.98 18.22 -3.77
CA ARG A 60 -4.14 18.70 -3.02
C ARG A 60 -5.33 18.89 -3.93
N ALA A 61 -6.52 18.56 -3.43
CA ALA A 61 -7.76 18.86 -4.10
C ALA A 61 -7.95 20.36 -4.30
N VAL A 62 -8.61 20.69 -5.40
CA VAL A 62 -9.25 22.00 -5.59
C VAL A 62 -10.52 22.00 -4.73
N ASP A 63 -10.90 23.17 -4.20
CA ASP A 63 -12.19 23.32 -3.53
C ASP A 63 -13.33 22.84 -4.44
N GLY A 64 -14.14 21.90 -3.93
CA GLY A 64 -15.22 21.27 -4.70
C GLY A 64 -14.85 19.97 -5.43
N ASP A 65 -13.62 19.45 -5.29
CA ASP A 65 -13.32 18.07 -5.72
C ASP A 65 -14.04 17.08 -4.81
N GLU A 66 -15.20 16.60 -5.27
CA GLU A 66 -16.05 15.63 -4.60
C GLU A 66 -15.30 14.34 -4.23
N TRP A 67 -14.36 13.91 -5.09
CA TRP A 67 -13.68 12.64 -4.93
C TRP A 67 -12.35 12.77 -4.21
N ALA A 68 -11.69 13.93 -4.28
CA ALA A 68 -10.48 14.28 -3.54
C ALA A 68 -9.31 13.28 -3.69
N TRP A 69 -9.15 12.64 -4.85
CA TRP A 69 -8.05 11.71 -5.13
C TRP A 69 -6.68 12.38 -5.06
N ALA A 70 -6.60 13.67 -5.38
CA ALA A 70 -5.37 14.46 -5.25
C ALA A 70 -4.81 14.44 -3.82
N ASP A 71 -5.69 14.38 -2.81
CA ASP A 71 -5.33 14.38 -1.39
C ASP A 71 -4.95 13.03 -0.81
N GLU A 72 -5.04 11.98 -1.62
CA GLU A 72 -4.58 10.63 -1.28
C GLU A 72 -3.24 10.30 -1.93
N ASN A 73 -2.81 11.14 -2.87
CA ASN A 73 -1.47 11.11 -3.38
C ASN A 73 -0.51 11.63 -2.30
N GLN A 74 0.67 11.03 -2.24
CA GLN A 74 1.72 11.51 -1.36
C GLN A 74 2.05 12.96 -1.76
N ALA A 75 1.90 13.89 -0.83
CA ALA A 75 2.12 15.29 -1.13
C ALA A 75 3.61 15.63 -1.18
N TRP A 76 4.07 16.16 -2.31
CA TRP A 76 5.44 16.64 -2.53
C TRP A 76 5.50 18.18 -2.56
N THR A 77 4.66 18.84 -1.76
CA THR A 77 4.56 20.30 -1.55
C THR A 77 3.98 21.14 -2.70
N GLY A 78 3.84 20.61 -3.92
CA GLY A 78 3.32 21.36 -5.08
C GLY A 78 1.86 21.82 -4.98
N GLY A 79 1.12 21.38 -3.96
CA GLY A 79 -0.28 21.70 -3.75
C GLY A 79 -1.15 21.33 -4.95
N VAL A 80 -2.05 22.24 -5.31
CA VAL A 80 -3.05 22.07 -6.39
C VAL A 80 -2.41 22.00 -7.78
N LYS A 81 -1.21 22.56 -7.98
CA LYS A 81 -0.54 22.59 -9.29
C LYS A 81 0.30 21.35 -9.57
N GLY A 82 0.57 20.53 -8.55
CA GLY A 82 1.63 19.52 -8.62
C GLY A 82 3.03 20.15 -8.55
N GLY A 83 4.06 19.33 -8.69
CA GLY A 83 5.47 19.70 -8.58
C GLY A 83 5.90 19.95 -7.15
N THR A 84 6.80 20.92 -6.97
CA THR A 84 7.32 21.36 -5.66
C THR A 84 6.97 22.82 -5.37
N ASP A 85 6.80 23.19 -4.10
CA ASP A 85 6.42 24.56 -3.72
C ASP A 85 7.52 25.58 -4.10
N SER A 86 7.16 26.56 -4.94
CA SER A 86 8.03 27.65 -5.36
C SER A 86 8.63 28.47 -4.20
N ARG A 87 7.95 28.57 -3.06
CA ARG A 87 8.38 29.33 -1.87
C ARG A 87 9.64 28.74 -1.22
N LEU A 88 9.88 27.44 -1.40
CA LEU A 88 11.12 26.78 -0.96
C LEU A 88 12.35 27.36 -1.68
N GLY A 89 12.18 27.96 -2.86
CA GLY A 89 13.27 28.42 -3.70
C GLY A 89 14.07 27.25 -4.31
N TRP A 90 15.11 27.57 -5.08
CA TRP A 90 15.79 26.54 -5.88
C TRP A 90 16.42 25.44 -5.01
N ARG A 91 17.08 25.80 -3.89
CA ARG A 91 17.75 24.84 -2.99
C ARG A 91 16.77 23.85 -2.38
N GLY A 92 15.69 24.33 -1.77
CA GLY A 92 14.69 23.47 -1.14
C GLY A 92 13.97 22.57 -2.14
N ARG A 93 13.61 23.10 -3.32
CA ARG A 93 13.02 22.30 -4.40
C ARG A 93 13.98 21.27 -4.97
N HIS A 94 15.26 21.60 -5.09
CA HIS A 94 16.27 20.68 -5.59
C HIS A 94 16.53 19.54 -4.60
N ALA A 95 16.60 19.86 -3.30
CA ALA A 95 16.69 18.87 -2.24
C ALA A 95 15.47 17.94 -2.23
N LEU A 96 14.25 18.49 -2.27
CA LEU A 96 13.02 17.68 -2.26
C LEU A 96 12.90 16.74 -3.46
N ARG A 97 13.30 17.19 -4.66
CA ARG A 97 13.39 16.33 -5.84
C ARG A 97 14.48 15.26 -5.71
N GLY A 98 15.59 15.59 -5.05
CA GLY A 98 16.65 14.63 -4.71
C GLY A 98 16.15 13.55 -3.76
N ALA A 99 15.36 13.94 -2.74
CA ALA A 99 14.69 13.01 -1.86
C ALA A 99 13.74 12.07 -2.61
N TRP A 100 12.94 12.60 -3.55
CA TRP A 100 12.08 11.78 -4.40
C TRP A 100 12.89 10.75 -5.20
N ILE A 101 13.99 11.18 -5.82
CA ILE A 101 14.88 10.30 -6.59
C ILE A 101 15.44 9.19 -5.69
N CYS A 102 15.99 9.53 -4.53
CA CYS A 102 16.57 8.54 -3.62
C CYS A 102 15.52 7.59 -3.05
N TRP A 103 14.30 8.07 -2.78
CA TRP A 103 13.18 7.24 -2.35
C TRP A 103 12.75 6.27 -3.46
N GLU A 104 12.47 6.77 -4.65
CA GLU A 104 11.79 5.98 -5.70
C GLU A 104 12.77 5.16 -6.55
N TRP A 105 13.99 5.66 -6.76
CA TRP A 105 15.02 4.99 -7.56
C TRP A 105 16.11 4.33 -6.71
N GLY A 106 16.12 4.57 -5.40
CA GLY A 106 17.17 4.11 -4.48
C GLY A 106 18.45 4.95 -4.58
N ALA A 107 19.46 4.58 -3.78
CA ALA A 107 20.78 5.22 -3.80
C ALA A 107 21.72 4.71 -4.91
N GLY A 108 21.31 3.67 -5.64
CA GLY A 108 22.16 2.91 -6.56
C GLY A 108 23.14 2.00 -5.79
N ASP A 109 23.08 0.69 -6.02
CA ASP A 109 24.10 -0.21 -5.47
C ASP A 109 25.40 -0.08 -6.27
N SER A 110 26.54 -0.02 -5.59
CA SER A 110 27.84 0.24 -6.21
C SER A 110 28.41 -0.96 -6.97
N GLY A 111 27.70 -2.09 -7.02
CA GLY A 111 28.09 -3.25 -7.81
C GLY A 111 26.88 -4.07 -8.26
N SER A 112 26.74 -4.22 -9.58
CA SER A 112 25.81 -5.16 -10.25
C SER A 112 24.32 -4.79 -10.26
N THR A 113 23.83 -4.66 -11.51
CA THR A 113 22.44 -4.61 -11.99
C THR A 113 21.55 -3.48 -11.47
N ILE A 114 20.96 -2.74 -12.43
CA ILE A 114 19.99 -1.65 -12.25
C ILE A 114 18.77 -2.21 -11.52
N SER A 115 18.84 -2.25 -10.20
CA SER A 115 17.72 -2.60 -9.33
C SER A 115 16.83 -1.36 -9.27
N ARG A 116 15.93 -1.23 -10.24
CA ARG A 116 14.75 -0.36 -10.10
C ARG A 116 13.95 -0.99 -8.97
N HIS A 117 13.93 -0.39 -7.78
CA HIS A 117 13.18 -0.91 -6.63
C HIS A 117 11.75 -1.31 -7.03
N PRO A 118 11.32 -2.58 -6.84
CA PRO A 118 10.05 -2.86 -6.20
C PRO A 118 10.37 -3.09 -4.71
N GLU A 119 9.53 -2.63 -3.79
CA GLU A 119 9.78 -2.80 -2.36
C GLU A 119 10.11 -4.29 -2.04
N PHE A 120 11.29 -4.53 -1.45
CA PHE A 120 11.85 -5.81 -0.97
C PHE A 120 12.51 -6.79 -1.96
N LYS A 121 13.64 -6.40 -2.58
CA LYS A 121 14.71 -7.39 -2.86
C LYS A 121 15.56 -7.62 -1.62
N ARG A 122 15.07 -8.45 -0.69
CA ARG A 122 15.89 -9.10 0.35
C ARG A 122 16.71 -10.21 -0.32
N GLY A 123 17.65 -9.80 -1.16
CA GLY A 123 18.51 -10.66 -1.98
C GLY A 123 19.67 -11.23 -1.18
N MET A 124 19.53 -12.51 -0.87
CA MET A 124 20.47 -13.42 -0.23
C MET A 124 21.68 -13.73 -1.12
N ILE A 125 22.85 -13.10 -0.88
CA ILE A 125 24.17 -13.72 -1.09
C ILE A 125 25.13 -13.17 0.00
N GLY A 126 25.38 -13.97 1.05
CA GLY A 126 26.48 -13.74 2.00
C GLY A 126 26.10 -13.33 3.43
N ALA A 127 25.44 -14.22 4.18
CA ALA A 127 25.63 -14.41 5.62
C ALA A 127 25.73 -13.17 6.55
N SER A 128 24.81 -12.22 6.47
CA SER A 128 24.50 -11.36 7.61
C SER A 128 23.02 -10.95 7.63
N PRO A 129 22.21 -11.42 8.60
CA PRO A 129 20.82 -11.02 8.77
C PRO A 129 20.68 -9.64 9.43
N VAL A 130 21.60 -8.71 9.13
CA VAL A 130 21.52 -7.35 9.64
C VAL A 130 20.45 -6.65 8.81
N ASN A 131 19.41 -6.17 9.48
CA ASN A 131 18.39 -5.27 8.93
C ASN A 131 19.07 -4.03 8.36
N ARG A 132 19.60 -4.13 7.13
CA ARG A 132 20.29 -3.02 6.50
C ARG A 132 19.21 -2.11 5.94
N VAL A 133 19.04 -0.97 6.59
CA VAL A 133 18.24 0.14 6.08
C VAL A 133 18.70 0.43 4.66
N ASP A 134 17.74 0.59 3.75
CA ASP A 134 18.05 0.99 2.38
C ASP A 134 18.67 2.39 2.39
N ARG A 135 19.88 2.50 1.83
CA ARG A 135 20.62 3.76 1.73
C ARG A 135 19.84 4.84 0.98
N GLY A 136 18.91 4.46 0.10
CA GLY A 136 17.99 5.38 -0.56
C GLY A 136 17.15 6.18 0.43
N TYR A 137 16.62 5.55 1.49
CA TYR A 137 15.83 6.23 2.51
C TYR A 137 16.68 7.13 3.41
N GLU A 138 17.89 6.71 3.76
CA GLU A 138 18.83 7.55 4.51
C GLU A 138 19.15 8.85 3.75
N LEU A 139 19.47 8.75 2.46
CA LEU A 139 19.72 9.92 1.62
C LEU A 139 18.46 10.77 1.43
N ALA A 140 17.29 10.13 1.29
CA ALA A 140 16.03 10.86 1.19
C ALA A 140 15.73 11.67 2.47
N GLU A 141 16.03 11.12 3.65
CA GLU A 141 15.90 11.81 4.93
C GLU A 141 16.83 13.04 5.01
N GLU A 142 18.11 12.87 4.66
CA GLU A 142 19.08 13.98 4.61
C GLU A 142 18.62 15.12 3.68
N TYR A 143 18.06 14.78 2.51
CA TYR A 143 17.53 15.75 1.55
C TYR A 143 16.24 16.43 2.05
N ILE A 144 15.34 15.70 2.70
CA ILE A 144 14.14 16.28 3.30
C ILE A 144 14.53 17.25 4.42
N ASP A 145 15.55 16.94 5.21
CA ASP A 145 16.07 17.84 6.24
C ASP A 145 16.70 19.11 5.67
N ALA A 146 17.38 19.01 4.53
CA ALA A 146 17.81 20.20 3.80
C ALA A 146 16.62 21.06 3.34
N ALA A 147 15.52 20.44 2.89
CA ALA A 147 14.31 21.16 2.49
C ALA A 147 13.58 21.80 3.70
N ILE A 148 13.46 21.08 4.83
CA ILE A 148 12.85 21.58 6.08
C ILE A 148 13.61 22.80 6.59
N ARG A 149 14.95 22.74 6.68
CA ARG A 149 15.77 23.90 7.11
C ARG A 149 15.53 25.15 6.27
N VAL A 150 15.34 24.98 4.96
CA VAL A 150 15.03 26.11 4.05
C VAL A 150 13.60 26.63 4.27
N ALA A 151 12.65 25.73 4.58
CA ALA A 151 11.27 26.06 4.84
C ALA A 151 11.07 26.77 6.19
N GLU A 152 11.73 26.33 7.25
CA GLU A 152 11.64 26.91 8.60
C GLU A 152 12.01 28.40 8.61
N ALA A 153 12.93 28.82 7.73
CA ALA A 153 13.29 30.23 7.57
C ALA A 153 12.19 31.09 6.92
N LYS A 154 11.13 30.48 6.36
CA LYS A 154 10.15 31.16 5.50
C LYS A 154 8.68 30.84 5.82
N MET A 155 8.42 29.77 6.57
CA MET A 155 7.09 29.18 6.75
C MET A 155 6.83 28.87 8.22
N ALA A 156 5.57 28.94 8.62
CA ALA A 156 5.16 28.57 9.97
C ALA A 156 5.03 27.05 10.10
N PHE A 157 5.88 26.43 10.92
CA PHE A 157 5.75 25.02 11.28
C PHE A 157 4.87 24.85 12.52
N PRO A 158 4.18 23.70 12.68
CA PRO A 158 3.57 23.36 13.96
C PRO A 158 4.66 23.36 15.07
N PRO A 159 4.33 23.69 16.33
CA PRO A 159 5.29 23.66 17.41
C PRO A 159 5.78 22.22 17.69
N HIS A 160 6.96 22.08 18.29
CA HIS A 160 7.40 20.78 18.82
C HIS A 160 6.51 20.35 19.98
N LEU A 161 6.27 19.05 20.10
CA LEU A 161 5.44 18.51 21.17
C LEU A 161 6.27 18.40 22.47
N PRO A 162 5.71 18.71 23.65
CA PRO A 162 6.41 18.50 24.91
C PRO A 162 6.68 17.01 25.15
N GLY A 163 7.89 16.65 25.58
CA GLY A 163 8.27 15.25 25.83
C GLY A 163 7.53 14.58 27.01
N LEU A 164 6.81 15.34 27.84
CA LEU A 164 6.07 14.85 29.01
C LEU A 164 4.55 14.75 28.79
N ARG A 165 4.05 14.84 27.56
CA ARG A 165 2.60 14.76 27.31
C ARG A 165 2.07 13.33 27.43
N GLU A 166 0.77 13.22 27.66
CA GLU A 166 0.05 11.96 27.54
C GLU A 166 0.11 11.46 26.08
N PRO A 167 0.43 10.17 25.85
CA PRO A 167 0.44 9.60 24.51
C PRO A 167 -0.97 9.59 23.91
N GLY A 168 -1.06 9.73 22.59
CA GLY A 168 -2.33 9.68 21.88
C GLY A 168 -3.01 11.04 21.67
N PRO A 169 -4.27 11.02 21.17
CA PRO A 169 -4.96 12.23 20.72
C PRO A 169 -5.36 13.17 21.86
N ALA A 170 -5.58 12.65 23.07
CA ALA A 170 -6.00 13.45 24.22
C ALA A 170 -4.97 14.51 24.64
N GLY A 171 -3.68 14.22 24.42
CA GLY A 171 -2.58 15.14 24.70
C GLY A 171 -2.36 16.22 23.64
N LEU A 172 -3.15 16.25 22.55
CA LEU A 172 -2.98 17.25 21.49
C LEU A 172 -3.77 18.52 21.76
N ALA A 173 -3.09 19.65 21.61
CA ALA A 173 -3.70 20.98 21.60
C ALA A 173 -3.63 21.59 20.20
N ALA A 174 -4.66 22.33 19.81
CA ALA A 174 -4.64 23.10 18.57
C ALA A 174 -3.57 24.21 18.65
N PRO A 175 -2.75 24.42 17.62
CA PRO A 175 -1.75 25.47 17.62
C PRO A 175 -2.41 26.85 17.57
N SER A 176 -1.77 27.84 18.21
CA SER A 176 -2.26 29.23 18.19
C SER A 176 -2.13 29.90 16.82
N VAL A 177 -1.22 29.42 15.98
CA VAL A 177 -0.98 29.90 14.61
C VAL A 177 -1.22 28.74 13.65
N PRO A 178 -2.03 28.92 12.59
CA PRO A 178 -2.23 27.88 11.60
C PRO A 178 -0.91 27.53 10.92
N ALA A 179 -0.58 26.25 10.88
CA ALA A 179 0.62 25.77 10.23
C ALA A 179 0.54 25.95 8.71
N ASP A 180 1.68 26.25 8.10
CA ASP A 180 1.77 26.31 6.66
C ASP A 180 1.56 24.91 6.07
N PRO A 181 0.68 24.74 5.08
CA PRO A 181 0.44 23.44 4.51
C PRO A 181 1.69 22.75 3.92
N THR A 182 2.64 23.52 3.36
CA THR A 182 3.91 22.97 2.85
C THR A 182 4.78 22.43 4.00
N ALA A 183 4.74 23.06 5.17
CA ALA A 183 5.39 22.55 6.36
C ALA A 183 4.76 21.21 6.79
N LEU A 184 3.44 21.09 6.76
CA LEU A 184 2.73 19.84 7.07
C LEU A 184 3.12 18.71 6.10
N ASP A 185 3.20 19.00 4.80
CA ASP A 185 3.61 18.01 3.79
C ASP A 185 5.06 17.53 4.03
N LEU A 186 5.99 18.45 4.33
CA LEU A 186 7.40 18.10 4.61
C LEU A 186 7.55 17.23 5.85
N LEU A 187 6.82 17.53 6.94
CA LEU A 187 6.85 16.70 8.15
C LEU A 187 6.23 15.32 7.89
N THR A 188 5.14 15.26 7.14
CA THR A 188 4.47 14.01 6.74
C THR A 188 5.38 13.14 5.86
N LEU A 189 6.13 13.76 4.93
CA LEU A 189 7.13 13.08 4.10
C LEU A 189 8.28 12.54 4.95
N LYS A 190 8.85 13.35 5.85
CA LYS A 190 9.93 12.91 6.75
C LYS A 190 9.48 11.73 7.60
N ALA A 191 8.29 11.83 8.21
CA ALA A 191 7.71 10.74 9.00
C ALA A 191 7.55 9.46 8.18
N GLY A 192 7.10 9.56 6.93
CA GLY A 192 6.95 8.41 6.03
C GLY A 192 8.28 7.78 5.59
N VAL A 193 9.36 8.55 5.48
CA VAL A 193 10.71 8.00 5.25
C VAL A 193 11.19 7.27 6.49
N LEU A 194 11.09 7.90 7.67
CA LEU A 194 11.48 7.30 8.95
C LEU A 194 10.68 6.02 9.23
N GLU A 195 9.40 5.95 8.90
CA GLU A 195 8.59 4.73 9.07
C GLU A 195 9.16 3.53 8.29
N ARG A 196 9.74 3.78 7.10
CA ARG A 196 10.31 2.75 6.23
C ARG A 196 11.74 2.37 6.57
N MET A 197 12.47 3.23 7.27
CA MET A 197 13.86 2.95 7.64
C MET A 197 13.95 1.77 8.61
N GLY A 198 13.07 1.70 9.62
CA GLY A 198 13.06 0.57 10.53
C GLY A 198 12.33 0.86 11.85
N PRO A 199 12.30 -0.13 12.76
CA PRO A 199 11.73 0.02 14.10
C PRO A 199 12.41 1.13 14.94
N GLU A 200 13.70 1.36 14.75
CA GLU A 200 14.50 2.35 15.50
C GLU A 200 14.11 3.80 15.24
N THR A 201 13.46 4.08 14.11
CA THR A 201 13.01 5.42 13.72
C THR A 201 11.51 5.64 13.92
N LEU A 202 10.75 4.62 14.40
CA LEU A 202 9.30 4.70 14.52
C LEU A 202 8.82 5.75 15.53
N ASP A 203 9.52 5.90 16.65
CA ASP A 203 9.16 6.91 17.66
C ASP A 203 9.25 8.32 17.10
N HIS A 204 10.30 8.60 16.33
CA HIS A 204 10.48 9.90 15.68
C HIS A 204 9.45 10.10 14.56
N ALA A 205 9.16 9.07 13.75
CA ALA A 205 8.08 9.13 12.76
C ALA A 205 6.72 9.46 13.41
N ARG A 206 6.40 8.79 14.53
CA ARG A 206 5.20 9.02 15.32
C ARG A 206 5.12 10.46 15.83
N GLU A 207 6.19 10.98 16.44
CA GLU A 207 6.24 12.36 16.93
C GLU A 207 5.94 13.38 15.81
N LEU A 208 6.54 13.18 14.63
CA LEU A 208 6.32 14.06 13.48
C LEU A 208 4.87 14.01 12.98
N TYR A 209 4.26 12.82 12.92
CA TYR A 209 2.85 12.68 12.56
C TYR A 209 1.93 13.31 13.61
N GLU A 210 2.20 13.16 14.90
CA GLU A 210 1.43 13.80 15.97
C GLU A 210 1.55 15.33 15.91
N ARG A 211 2.75 15.83 15.57
CA ARG A 211 2.99 17.26 15.33
C ARG A 211 2.13 17.78 14.18
N VAL A 212 2.02 17.02 13.08
CA VAL A 212 1.07 17.33 11.99
C VAL A 212 -0.38 17.26 12.47
N ALA A 213 -0.73 16.31 13.34
CA ALA A 213 -2.09 16.11 13.82
C ALA A 213 -2.63 17.27 14.67
N THR A 214 -1.76 18.06 15.31
CA THR A 214 -2.17 19.30 15.99
C THR A 214 -2.92 20.27 15.08
N ALA A 215 -2.57 20.34 13.78
CA ALA A 215 -3.23 21.20 12.80
C ALA A 215 -4.67 20.74 12.44
N TYR A 216 -5.05 19.54 12.89
CA TYR A 216 -6.34 18.91 12.65
C TYR A 216 -7.16 18.71 13.95
N VAL A 217 -6.71 19.28 15.07
CA VAL A 217 -7.50 19.31 16.31
C VAL A 217 -8.74 20.17 16.09
N GLY A 218 -9.92 19.64 16.43
CA GLY A 218 -11.21 20.31 16.25
C GLY A 218 -11.78 20.28 14.83
N VAL A 219 -11.08 19.68 13.87
CA VAL A 219 -11.58 19.51 12.50
C VAL A 219 -12.75 18.53 12.48
N ASP A 220 -13.84 18.93 11.84
CA ASP A 220 -15.06 18.13 11.71
C ASP A 220 -15.59 18.15 10.27
N ALA A 221 -16.12 17.02 9.77
CA ALA A 221 -16.57 16.93 8.38
C ALA A 221 -17.73 17.90 8.06
N ALA A 222 -18.62 18.14 9.00
CA ALA A 222 -19.77 19.03 8.80
C ALA A 222 -19.36 20.52 8.80
N LYS A 223 -18.30 20.88 9.55
CA LYS A 223 -17.86 22.27 9.70
C LYS A 223 -16.76 22.68 8.73
N ASP A 224 -15.76 21.82 8.56
CA ASP A 224 -14.54 22.12 7.80
C ASP A 224 -14.53 21.50 6.39
N GLY A 225 -15.51 20.64 6.10
CA GLY A 225 -15.62 19.92 4.83
C GLY A 225 -14.95 18.55 4.82
N ALA A 226 -15.46 17.69 3.95
CA ALA A 226 -15.12 16.28 3.87
C ALA A 226 -13.62 16.01 3.62
N VAL A 227 -12.97 16.84 2.80
CA VAL A 227 -11.56 16.65 2.42
C VAL A 227 -10.62 16.83 3.61
N LYS A 228 -10.82 17.90 4.40
CA LYS A 228 -9.98 18.19 5.56
C LYS A 228 -10.18 17.16 6.67
N ALA A 229 -11.43 16.76 6.92
CA ALA A 229 -11.76 15.68 7.84
C ALA A 229 -11.15 14.34 7.40
N ALA A 230 -11.24 13.99 6.12
CA ALA A 230 -10.63 12.77 5.58
C ALA A 230 -9.09 12.76 5.73
N ARG A 231 -8.42 13.90 5.55
CA ARG A 231 -6.97 14.02 5.84
C ARG A 231 -6.67 13.76 7.31
N ALA A 232 -7.45 14.33 8.22
CA ALA A 232 -7.31 14.07 9.67
C ALA A 232 -7.52 12.58 10.00
N MET A 233 -8.53 11.95 9.40
CA MET A 233 -8.80 10.51 9.55
C MET A 233 -7.65 9.63 9.06
N ARG A 234 -7.06 9.92 7.90
CA ARG A 234 -5.90 9.17 7.38
C ARG A 234 -4.67 9.33 8.26
N LEU A 235 -4.47 10.51 8.85
CA LEU A 235 -3.40 10.73 9.81
C LEU A 235 -3.64 9.92 11.10
N ALA A 236 -4.88 9.91 11.58
CA ALA A 236 -5.29 9.09 12.72
C ALA A 236 -5.09 7.59 12.46
N HIS A 237 -5.44 7.12 11.26
CA HIS A 237 -5.17 5.76 10.80
C HIS A 237 -3.68 5.45 10.92
N LYS A 238 -2.81 6.28 10.35
CA LYS A 238 -1.36 6.11 10.42
C LYS A 238 -0.81 6.10 11.84
N LEU A 239 -1.26 7.02 12.69
CA LEU A 239 -0.85 7.06 14.09
C LEU A 239 -1.31 5.83 14.89
N GLY A 240 -2.52 5.34 14.59
CA GLY A 240 -3.02 4.10 15.18
C GLY A 240 -2.19 2.88 14.77
N ASP A 241 -1.83 2.75 13.49
CA ASP A 241 -0.98 1.66 13.01
C ASP A 241 0.42 1.71 13.62
N LEU A 242 1.00 2.90 13.76
CA LEU A 242 2.30 3.09 14.43
C LEU A 242 2.24 2.72 15.92
N ALA A 243 1.21 3.16 16.63
CA ALA A 243 1.00 2.80 18.03
C ALA A 243 0.81 1.28 18.21
N GLN A 244 0.06 0.64 17.30
CA GLN A 244 -0.11 -0.81 17.30
C GLN A 244 1.23 -1.54 17.09
N ARG A 245 2.08 -1.06 16.17
CA ARG A 245 3.43 -1.61 15.94
C ARG A 245 4.38 -1.38 17.12
N ALA A 246 4.19 -0.30 17.87
CA ALA A 246 4.90 -0.01 19.12
C ALA A 246 4.36 -0.81 20.33
N ALA A 247 3.43 -1.75 20.11
CA ALA A 247 2.77 -2.53 21.15
C ALA A 247 1.99 -1.68 22.17
N GLU A 248 1.39 -0.58 21.72
CA GLU A 248 0.50 0.30 22.49
C GLU A 248 -0.95 0.21 21.97
N PRO A 249 -1.67 -0.91 22.18
CA PRO A 249 -2.97 -1.16 21.54
C PRO A 249 -4.06 -0.18 21.99
N ASP A 250 -4.00 0.31 23.24
CA ASP A 250 -4.98 1.28 23.75
C ASP A 250 -4.81 2.65 23.08
N VAL A 251 -3.56 3.09 22.89
CA VAL A 251 -3.23 4.32 22.16
C VAL A 251 -3.64 4.18 20.69
N ALA A 252 -3.43 3.01 20.09
CA ALA A 252 -3.87 2.72 18.73
C ALA A 252 -5.39 2.86 18.57
N ARG A 253 -6.17 2.27 19.48
CA ARG A 253 -7.63 2.40 19.50
C ARG A 253 -8.09 3.84 19.71
N ALA A 254 -7.42 4.59 20.59
CA ALA A 254 -7.74 6.00 20.81
C ALA A 254 -7.56 6.83 19.53
N TRP A 255 -6.50 6.59 18.75
CA TRP A 255 -6.31 7.25 17.45
C TRP A 255 -7.37 6.87 16.43
N TRP A 256 -7.69 5.57 16.30
CA TRP A 256 -8.73 5.13 15.36
C TRP A 256 -10.11 5.70 15.73
N ALA A 257 -10.48 5.70 17.01
CA ALA A 257 -11.70 6.32 17.49
C ALA A 257 -11.72 7.83 17.21
N TRP A 258 -10.65 8.54 17.55
CA TRP A 258 -10.49 9.96 17.24
C TRP A 258 -10.68 10.23 15.75
N GLY A 259 -10.11 9.41 14.86
CA GLY A 259 -10.33 9.52 13.42
C GLY A 259 -11.82 9.40 13.05
N LEU A 260 -12.48 8.31 13.46
CA LEU A 260 -13.88 8.03 13.13
C LEU A 260 -14.84 9.12 13.64
N GLU A 261 -14.58 9.73 14.79
CA GLU A 261 -15.38 10.82 15.35
C GLU A 261 -15.51 12.03 14.40
N ARG A 262 -14.51 12.31 13.55
CA ARG A 262 -14.59 13.39 12.53
C ARG A 262 -15.69 13.20 11.50
N ALA A 263 -16.16 11.96 11.34
CA ALA A 263 -17.25 11.58 10.46
C ALA A 263 -18.53 11.21 11.23
N ALA A 264 -18.60 11.53 12.53
CA ALA A 264 -19.64 11.10 13.45
C ALA A 264 -19.83 9.56 13.46
N LEU A 265 -18.74 8.82 13.23
CA LEU A 265 -18.70 7.37 13.33
C LEU A 265 -18.09 6.97 14.68
N SER A 266 -18.46 5.79 15.16
CA SER A 266 -17.88 5.20 16.37
C SER A 266 -17.15 3.91 16.02
N LEU A 267 -16.11 3.58 16.79
CA LEU A 267 -15.43 2.30 16.64
C LEU A 267 -16.28 1.21 17.33
N PRO A 268 -16.77 0.18 16.61
CA PRO A 268 -17.59 -0.86 17.21
C PRO A 268 -16.84 -1.59 18.33
N THR A 269 -17.56 -1.90 19.42
CA THR A 269 -17.06 -2.71 20.53
C THR A 269 -17.72 -4.08 20.52
N ALA A 270 -17.11 -5.10 21.14
CA ALA A 270 -17.67 -6.45 21.17
C ALA A 270 -19.07 -6.52 21.81
N ASP A 271 -19.36 -5.61 22.74
CA ASP A 271 -20.65 -5.53 23.45
C ASP A 271 -21.71 -4.76 22.67
N SER A 272 -21.32 -4.08 21.58
CA SER A 272 -22.30 -3.45 20.69
C SER A 272 -23.14 -4.57 20.07
N PRO A 273 -24.48 -4.59 20.28
CA PRO A 273 -25.33 -5.61 19.69
C PRO A 273 -25.23 -5.46 18.18
N VAL A 274 -24.37 -6.27 17.55
CA VAL A 274 -24.38 -6.44 16.11
C VAL A 274 -25.78 -6.94 15.83
N ALA A 275 -26.60 -6.11 15.17
CA ALA A 275 -27.92 -6.51 14.72
C ALA A 275 -27.68 -7.74 13.84
N ALA A 276 -27.76 -8.92 14.45
CA ALA A 276 -27.48 -10.18 13.81
C ALA A 276 -28.44 -10.23 12.63
N ALA A 277 -27.90 -10.09 11.42
CA ALA A 277 -28.66 -10.14 10.19
C ALA A 277 -29.50 -11.41 10.26
N SER A 278 -30.79 -11.21 10.52
CA SER A 278 -31.73 -12.24 10.91
C SER A 278 -32.11 -13.05 9.69
N GLY A 279 -31.22 -13.98 9.30
CA GLY A 279 -31.41 -14.93 8.20
C GLY A 279 -31.51 -16.39 8.67
N ALA A 280 -31.47 -16.66 9.97
CA ALA A 280 -31.61 -18.02 10.50
C ALA A 280 -33.09 -18.36 10.68
N SER A 281 -33.74 -18.83 9.62
CA SER A 281 -35.02 -19.53 9.71
C SER A 281 -34.82 -20.82 10.52
N GLY A 282 -35.18 -20.77 11.80
CA GLY A 282 -35.20 -21.93 12.69
C GLY A 282 -36.13 -23.01 12.14
N TRP A 283 -35.57 -24.14 11.70
CA TRP A 283 -36.30 -25.23 11.06
C TRP A 283 -36.86 -26.29 12.03
N TRP A 284 -36.77 -26.11 13.36
CA TRP A 284 -37.30 -27.10 14.31
C TRP A 284 -38.66 -26.67 14.88
N PRO A 285 -39.77 -27.37 14.54
CA PRO A 285 -41.08 -27.10 15.08
C PRO A 285 -41.41 -28.13 16.16
N PHE A 286 -40.94 -27.96 17.40
CA PHE A 286 -41.49 -28.75 18.52
C PHE A 286 -41.58 -27.95 19.81
N GLY A 287 -42.82 -27.51 20.09
CA GLY A 287 -43.43 -27.66 21.41
C GLY A 287 -43.02 -26.66 22.49
N GLY A 288 -43.71 -25.53 22.54
CA GLY A 288 -43.67 -24.63 23.70
C GLY A 288 -44.77 -23.59 23.64
N SER A 289 -45.99 -23.96 24.00
CA SER A 289 -47.11 -23.03 24.18
C SER A 289 -46.84 -22.12 25.38
N GLY A 290 -46.27 -20.93 25.13
CA GLY A 290 -46.03 -19.89 26.12
C GLY A 290 -46.50 -18.55 25.59
N SER A 291 -47.66 -18.11 26.07
CA SER A 291 -48.34 -16.81 25.94
C SER A 291 -47.58 -15.71 25.18
N ALA A 292 -48.08 -15.38 23.99
CA ALA A 292 -47.61 -14.32 23.13
C ALA A 292 -47.96 -12.93 23.69
N ALA A 293 -46.94 -12.16 24.08
CA ALA A 293 -47.02 -10.71 24.07
C ALA A 293 -46.74 -10.23 22.62
N PRO A 294 -47.54 -9.29 22.07
CA PRO A 294 -47.31 -8.77 20.73
C PRO A 294 -46.04 -7.92 20.75
N SER A 295 -44.91 -8.54 20.43
CA SER A 295 -43.70 -7.81 20.07
C SER A 295 -43.97 -7.19 18.70
N THR A 296 -44.29 -5.91 18.70
CA THR A 296 -44.31 -5.08 17.50
C THR A 296 -42.94 -5.20 16.84
N ALA A 297 -42.86 -6.06 15.83
CA ALA A 297 -41.73 -6.16 14.94
C ALA A 297 -41.62 -4.81 14.21
N THR A 298 -40.76 -3.94 14.73
CA THR A 298 -40.31 -2.75 14.02
C THR A 298 -39.56 -3.24 12.79
N SER A 299 -40.21 -3.13 11.63
CA SER A 299 -39.63 -3.42 10.33
C SER A 299 -38.26 -2.75 10.23
N ALA A 300 -37.23 -3.52 9.87
CA ALA A 300 -35.87 -3.03 9.68
C ALA A 300 -35.71 -2.02 8.51
N ASP A 301 -36.82 -1.64 7.86
CA ASP A 301 -36.88 -0.68 6.76
C ASP A 301 -36.98 0.80 7.19
N ASP A 302 -37.19 1.10 8.49
CA ASP A 302 -37.35 2.47 8.99
C ASP A 302 -36.08 3.05 9.68
N LEU A 303 -34.91 2.45 9.45
CA LEU A 303 -33.65 3.10 9.84
C LEU A 303 -33.51 4.36 8.98
N PRO A 304 -33.46 5.57 9.57
CA PRO A 304 -33.33 6.81 8.82
C PRO A 304 -32.11 6.68 7.93
N THR A 305 -32.33 6.71 6.62
CA THR A 305 -31.29 6.67 5.60
C THR A 305 -30.37 7.86 5.82
N SER A 306 -29.34 7.67 6.66
CA SER A 306 -28.30 8.67 6.86
C SER A 306 -27.77 9.03 5.48
N ALA A 307 -27.73 10.32 5.17
CA ALA A 307 -27.23 10.79 3.88
C ALA A 307 -25.89 10.09 3.56
N PRO A 308 -25.66 9.68 2.30
CA PRO A 308 -24.46 8.96 1.93
C PRO A 308 -23.23 9.78 2.31
N LEU A 309 -22.27 9.13 2.97
CA LEU A 309 -21.02 9.77 3.36
C LEU A 309 -20.21 10.17 2.10
N PRO A 310 -19.52 11.32 2.11
CA PRO A 310 -18.65 11.71 1.01
C PRO A 310 -17.55 10.65 0.75
N ALA A 311 -17.22 10.41 -0.53
CA ALA A 311 -16.25 9.41 -0.94
C ALA A 311 -14.90 9.45 -0.17
N PRO A 312 -14.22 10.60 0.02
CA PRO A 312 -12.97 10.61 0.79
C PRO A 312 -13.13 10.23 2.26
N ILE A 313 -14.30 10.48 2.86
CA ILE A 313 -14.62 10.07 4.24
C ILE A 313 -14.83 8.57 4.30
N VAL A 314 -15.57 7.98 3.35
CA VAL A 314 -15.76 6.53 3.24
C VAL A 314 -14.41 5.84 3.11
N ARG A 315 -13.52 6.34 2.23
CA ARG A 315 -12.19 5.75 2.05
C ARG A 315 -11.36 5.77 3.32
N ALA A 316 -11.31 6.91 4.01
CA ALA A 316 -10.57 7.04 5.25
C ALA A 316 -11.17 6.19 6.40
N ALA A 317 -12.49 6.15 6.54
CA ALA A 317 -13.18 5.35 7.55
C ALA A 317 -12.92 3.86 7.35
N VAL A 318 -13.07 3.36 6.13
CA VAL A 318 -12.81 1.95 5.80
C VAL A 318 -11.35 1.59 6.07
N SER A 319 -10.38 2.45 5.74
CA SER A 319 -8.97 2.21 6.07
C SER A 319 -8.70 2.09 7.58
N ILE A 320 -9.34 2.94 8.40
CA ILE A 320 -9.28 2.84 9.87
C ILE A 320 -9.88 1.51 10.32
N LEU A 321 -11.09 1.18 9.87
CA LEU A 321 -11.82 -0.02 10.30
C LEU A 321 -11.10 -1.31 9.89
N VAL A 322 -10.50 -1.36 8.69
CA VAL A 322 -9.68 -2.51 8.25
C VAL A 322 -8.51 -2.74 9.21
N SER A 323 -7.81 -1.67 9.61
CA SER A 323 -6.64 -1.75 10.49
C SER A 323 -7.02 -2.10 11.92
N ALA A 324 -8.10 -1.49 12.45
CA ALA A 324 -8.65 -1.83 13.75
C ALA A 324 -9.18 -3.28 13.82
N SER A 325 -9.81 -3.76 12.74
CA SER A 325 -10.22 -5.16 12.59
C SER A 325 -9.01 -6.09 12.62
N ALA A 326 -7.96 -5.79 11.85
CA ALA A 326 -6.75 -6.60 11.81
C ALA A 326 -6.07 -6.69 13.19
N ALA A 327 -5.92 -5.57 13.89
CA ALA A 327 -5.37 -5.54 15.25
C ALA A 327 -6.23 -6.32 16.25
N SER A 328 -7.56 -6.24 16.14
CA SER A 328 -8.49 -7.01 16.96
C SER A 328 -8.39 -8.51 16.68
N ALA A 329 -8.26 -8.91 15.41
CA ALA A 329 -8.09 -10.31 15.04
C ALA A 329 -6.75 -10.88 15.53
N GLN A 330 -5.65 -10.12 15.39
CA GLN A 330 -4.31 -10.50 15.85
C GLN A 330 -4.21 -10.65 17.37
N SER A 331 -4.97 -9.86 18.13
CA SER A 331 -5.06 -9.97 19.59
C SER A 331 -6.02 -11.08 20.07
N GLY A 332 -6.65 -11.82 19.15
CA GLY A 332 -7.61 -12.88 19.48
C GLY A 332 -9.02 -12.36 19.83
N ALA A 333 -9.27 -11.06 19.76
CA ALA A 333 -10.58 -10.44 19.96
C ALA A 333 -11.47 -10.60 18.71
N LEU A 334 -11.68 -11.85 18.27
CA LEU A 334 -12.40 -12.18 17.05
C LEU A 334 -13.82 -11.59 16.96
N PRO A 335 -14.64 -11.58 18.05
CA PRO A 335 -15.98 -10.95 17.99
C PRO A 335 -15.93 -9.45 17.69
N ALA A 336 -14.97 -8.73 18.28
CA ALA A 336 -14.76 -7.31 17.98
C ALA A 336 -14.32 -7.11 16.53
N ALA A 337 -13.40 -7.95 16.03
CA ALA A 337 -12.98 -7.91 14.63
C ALA A 337 -14.17 -8.10 13.67
N ALA A 338 -15.03 -9.10 13.93
CA ALA A 338 -16.23 -9.34 13.13
C ALA A 338 -17.22 -8.15 13.16
N ALA A 339 -17.43 -7.54 14.32
CA ALA A 339 -18.28 -6.36 14.45
C ALA A 339 -17.73 -5.15 13.65
N ILE A 340 -16.42 -4.91 13.73
CA ILE A 340 -15.74 -3.86 12.97
C ILE A 340 -15.85 -4.11 11.46
N GLN A 341 -15.67 -5.35 11.02
CA GLN A 341 -15.82 -5.74 9.60
C GLN A 341 -17.24 -5.55 9.08
N ALA A 342 -18.24 -5.93 9.87
CA ALA A 342 -19.65 -5.73 9.52
C ALA A 342 -19.98 -4.24 9.36
N GLU A 343 -19.49 -3.39 10.25
CA GLU A 343 -19.65 -1.94 10.13
C GLU A 343 -18.95 -1.39 8.89
N ALA A 344 -17.73 -1.84 8.58
CA ALA A 344 -17.02 -1.44 7.37
C ALA A 344 -17.77 -1.85 6.10
N LEU A 345 -18.33 -3.06 6.05
CA LEU A 345 -19.15 -3.55 4.94
C LEU A 345 -20.47 -2.78 4.79
N ARG A 346 -21.01 -2.22 5.88
CA ARG A 346 -22.21 -1.36 5.88
C ARG A 346 -21.95 0.01 5.24
N LEU A 347 -20.73 0.52 5.36
CA LEU A 347 -20.33 1.79 4.72
C LEU A 347 -20.13 1.67 3.20
N LEU A 348 -19.95 0.46 2.69
CA LEU A 348 -19.73 0.20 1.27
C LEU A 348 -21.05 -0.17 0.57
N PRO A 349 -21.27 0.25 -0.68
CA PRO A 349 -22.43 -0.20 -1.45
C PRO A 349 -22.40 -1.72 -1.63
N PRO A 350 -23.55 -2.38 -1.85
CA PRO A 350 -23.62 -3.82 -2.12
C PRO A 350 -22.75 -4.18 -3.34
N ALA A 351 -22.39 -5.46 -3.46
CA ALA A 351 -21.52 -5.92 -4.56
C ALA A 351 -22.12 -5.54 -5.92
N VAL A 352 -21.36 -4.76 -6.70
CA VAL A 352 -21.68 -4.38 -8.08
C VAL A 352 -20.60 -4.95 -8.98
N GLN A 353 -20.97 -5.48 -10.15
CA GLN A 353 -20.00 -5.92 -11.14
C GLN A 353 -19.12 -4.73 -11.57
N PRO A 354 -17.78 -4.87 -11.54
CA PRO A 354 -16.89 -3.80 -11.97
C PRO A 354 -17.10 -3.55 -13.47
N SER A 355 -17.05 -2.27 -13.87
CA SER A 355 -17.15 -1.87 -15.27
C SER A 355 -16.06 -0.86 -15.62
N VAL A 356 -15.65 -0.85 -16.89
CA VAL A 356 -14.62 0.07 -17.39
C VAL A 356 -15.14 1.52 -17.27
N PRO A 357 -14.42 2.43 -16.58
CA PRO A 357 -14.82 3.82 -16.48
C PRO A 357 -14.93 4.48 -17.85
N GLY A 358 -16.07 5.12 -18.12
CA GLY A 358 -16.26 5.89 -19.34
C GLY A 358 -15.37 7.15 -19.41
N PRO A 359 -15.24 7.77 -20.60
CA PRO A 359 -14.57 9.06 -20.73
C PRO A 359 -15.18 10.11 -19.77
N GLY A 360 -14.33 10.82 -19.02
CA GLY A 360 -14.78 11.81 -18.03
C GLY A 360 -15.22 11.24 -16.68
N GLN A 361 -15.34 9.91 -16.54
CA GLN A 361 -15.69 9.24 -15.28
C GLN A 361 -14.47 8.74 -14.51
N GLY A 362 -13.27 9.31 -14.74
CA GLY A 362 -12.03 8.80 -14.13
C GLY A 362 -12.11 8.70 -12.61
N ALA A 363 -12.45 9.81 -11.94
CA ALA A 363 -12.50 9.87 -10.47
C ALA A 363 -13.64 9.04 -9.84
N SER A 364 -14.84 9.13 -10.40
CA SER A 364 -16.02 8.40 -9.90
C SER A 364 -15.96 6.91 -10.25
N GLY A 365 -15.46 6.56 -11.43
CA GLY A 365 -15.19 5.19 -11.84
C GLY A 365 -14.11 4.54 -10.97
N LEU A 366 -13.02 5.26 -10.69
CA LEU A 366 -12.00 4.80 -9.75
C LEU A 366 -12.57 4.56 -8.35
N GLN A 367 -13.47 5.41 -7.86
CA GLN A 367 -14.14 5.19 -6.58
C GLN A 367 -14.93 3.88 -6.58
N LYS A 368 -15.75 3.62 -7.60
CA LYS A 368 -16.52 2.37 -7.69
C LYS A 368 -15.62 1.13 -7.72
N LEU A 369 -14.54 1.19 -8.49
CA LEU A 369 -13.55 0.11 -8.54
C LEU A 369 -12.85 -0.10 -7.19
N TRP A 370 -12.53 0.99 -6.49
CA TRP A 370 -12.00 0.95 -5.12
C TRP A 370 -12.99 0.34 -4.13
N GLU A 371 -14.29 0.66 -4.22
CA GLU A 371 -15.33 0.10 -3.36
C GLU A 371 -15.47 -1.42 -3.53
N VAL A 372 -15.45 -1.89 -4.79
CA VAL A 372 -15.46 -3.33 -5.11
C VAL A 372 -14.23 -4.02 -4.53
N GLN A 373 -13.04 -3.43 -4.70
CA GLN A 373 -11.81 -4.00 -4.14
C GLN A 373 -11.84 -4.08 -2.61
N ARG A 374 -12.28 -3.01 -1.94
CA ARG A 374 -12.31 -2.98 -0.47
C ARG A 374 -13.37 -3.90 0.10
N ARG A 375 -14.49 -4.09 -0.60
CA ARG A 375 -15.47 -5.12 -0.25
C ARG A 375 -14.86 -6.51 -0.36
N ALA A 376 -14.17 -6.84 -1.46
CA ALA A 376 -13.50 -8.14 -1.61
C ALA A 376 -12.49 -8.41 -0.47
N LEU A 377 -11.67 -7.40 -0.12
CA LEU A 377 -10.73 -7.49 1.00
C LEU A 377 -11.43 -7.72 2.35
N LEU A 378 -12.52 -6.99 2.62
CA LEU A 378 -13.29 -7.15 3.86
C LEU A 378 -14.01 -8.51 3.92
N THR A 379 -14.52 -9.01 2.79
CA THR A 379 -15.10 -10.36 2.69
C THR A 379 -14.06 -11.42 2.99
N LEU A 380 -12.83 -11.29 2.48
CA LEU A 380 -11.71 -12.19 2.80
C LEU A 380 -11.34 -12.15 4.29
N HIS A 381 -11.26 -10.96 4.89
CA HIS A 381 -11.02 -10.81 6.33
C HIS A 381 -12.14 -11.45 7.17
N ALA A 382 -13.40 -11.26 6.76
CA ALA A 382 -14.55 -11.85 7.42
C ALA A 382 -14.58 -13.38 7.29
N ALA A 383 -14.19 -13.93 6.13
CA ALA A 383 -14.01 -15.37 5.94
C ALA A 383 -12.99 -15.94 6.94
N SER A 384 -11.84 -15.28 7.07
CA SER A 384 -10.77 -15.67 7.99
C SER A 384 -11.21 -15.62 9.45
N VAL A 385 -11.91 -14.56 9.87
CA VAL A 385 -12.44 -14.43 11.23
C VAL A 385 -13.54 -15.46 11.51
N ALA A 386 -14.48 -15.66 10.58
CA ALA A 386 -15.55 -16.65 10.73
C ALA A 386 -14.99 -18.08 10.85
N HIS A 387 -13.96 -18.41 10.07
CA HIS A 387 -13.25 -19.68 10.20
C HIS A 387 -12.56 -19.84 11.56
N ALA A 388 -11.87 -18.80 12.02
CA ALA A 388 -11.21 -18.81 13.33
C ALA A 388 -12.20 -18.93 14.50
N GLN A 389 -13.39 -18.33 14.37
CA GLN A 389 -14.48 -18.45 15.36
C GLN A 389 -15.20 -19.80 15.32
N GLY A 390 -15.14 -20.53 14.20
CA GLY A 390 -15.95 -21.72 13.99
C GLY A 390 -17.45 -21.42 13.91
N THR A 391 -17.81 -20.25 13.37
CA THR A 391 -19.20 -19.77 13.30
C THR A 391 -20.05 -20.71 12.45
N LYS A 392 -21.13 -21.25 13.03
CA LYS A 392 -22.05 -22.14 12.32
C LYS A 392 -22.92 -21.36 11.34
N GLY A 393 -23.12 -21.89 10.13
CA GLY A 393 -24.01 -21.33 9.12
C GLY A 393 -23.38 -20.26 8.22
N VAL A 394 -22.15 -19.83 8.51
CA VAL A 394 -21.32 -19.06 7.60
C VAL A 394 -20.35 -20.03 6.92
N SER A 395 -20.16 -19.90 5.61
CA SER A 395 -19.22 -20.72 4.85
C SER A 395 -17.98 -19.88 4.51
N PRO A 396 -16.89 -19.96 5.30
CA PRO A 396 -15.65 -19.25 4.99
C PRO A 396 -15.12 -19.53 3.58
N LEU A 397 -15.36 -20.75 3.08
CA LEU A 397 -14.95 -21.18 1.75
C LEU A 397 -15.68 -20.38 0.66
N GLU A 398 -16.99 -20.23 0.77
CA GLU A 398 -17.79 -19.43 -0.19
C GLU A 398 -17.39 -17.95 -0.15
N MET A 399 -17.14 -17.41 1.05
CA MET A 399 -16.70 -16.02 1.19
C MET A 399 -15.30 -15.79 0.59
N SER A 400 -14.36 -16.73 0.76
CA SER A 400 -13.04 -16.62 0.13
C SER A 400 -13.12 -16.73 -1.40
N ALA A 401 -13.98 -17.62 -1.92
CA ALA A 401 -14.21 -17.74 -3.35
C ALA A 401 -14.85 -16.47 -3.93
N GLU A 402 -15.85 -15.88 -3.25
CA GLU A 402 -16.46 -14.60 -3.64
C GLU A 402 -15.42 -13.48 -3.71
N ALA A 403 -14.52 -13.39 -2.72
CA ALA A 403 -13.45 -12.41 -2.71
C ALA A 403 -12.44 -12.62 -3.86
N ALA A 404 -12.13 -13.87 -4.20
CA ALA A 404 -11.26 -14.21 -5.32
C ALA A 404 -11.89 -13.84 -6.67
N GLU A 405 -13.15 -14.23 -6.90
CA GLU A 405 -13.91 -13.90 -8.11
C GLU A 405 -14.05 -12.38 -8.31
N ALA A 406 -14.36 -11.63 -7.24
CA ALA A 406 -14.45 -10.18 -7.30
C ALA A 406 -13.11 -9.53 -7.67
N SER A 407 -11.99 -10.08 -7.17
CA SER A 407 -10.65 -9.59 -7.48
C SER A 407 -10.29 -9.86 -8.94
N GLU A 408 -10.61 -11.03 -9.49
CA GLU A 408 -10.41 -11.36 -10.91
C GLU A 408 -11.26 -10.48 -11.84
N ALA A 409 -12.54 -10.31 -11.50
CA ALA A 409 -13.43 -9.42 -12.25
C ALA A 409 -12.85 -7.99 -12.31
N LEU A 410 -12.28 -7.51 -11.20
CA LEU A 410 -11.64 -6.20 -11.14
C LEU A 410 -10.34 -6.14 -11.96
N LEU A 411 -9.50 -7.18 -11.91
CA LEU A 411 -8.28 -7.25 -12.72
C LEU A 411 -8.58 -7.28 -14.21
N SER A 412 -9.68 -7.92 -14.63
CA SER A 412 -10.11 -7.93 -16.04
C SER A 412 -10.44 -6.52 -16.57
N VAL A 413 -10.80 -5.59 -15.68
CA VAL A 413 -11.08 -4.19 -16.02
C VAL A 413 -9.80 -3.33 -15.98
N LEU A 414 -8.85 -3.66 -15.10
CA LEU A 414 -7.68 -2.82 -14.84
C LEU A 414 -6.39 -3.23 -15.61
N ASN A 415 -6.27 -4.49 -16.05
CA ASN A 415 -5.03 -5.10 -16.59
C ASN A 415 -5.29 -5.75 -17.96
N PRO A 416 -4.38 -5.71 -18.98
CA PRO A 416 -2.92 -5.46 -18.94
C PRO A 416 -2.49 -3.99 -18.90
N THR A 417 -3.38 -3.06 -19.26
CA THR A 417 -3.07 -1.62 -19.30
C THR A 417 -4.19 -0.84 -18.64
N LEU A 418 -3.84 0.07 -17.73
CA LEU A 418 -4.81 0.93 -17.06
C LEU A 418 -5.72 1.62 -18.09
N PRO A 419 -7.05 1.64 -17.86
CA PRO A 419 -8.00 2.36 -18.71
C PRO A 419 -7.56 3.80 -18.96
N ALA A 420 -7.76 4.29 -20.19
CA ALA A 420 -7.34 5.64 -20.58
C ALA A 420 -7.92 6.73 -19.66
N ALA A 421 -9.14 6.54 -19.15
CA ALA A 421 -9.77 7.46 -18.19
C ALA A 421 -9.00 7.61 -16.85
N LEU A 422 -8.18 6.60 -16.48
CA LEU A 422 -7.37 6.58 -15.26
C LEU A 422 -5.91 6.95 -15.53
N ALA A 423 -5.43 6.72 -16.74
CA ALA A 423 -4.02 6.91 -17.13
C ALA A 423 -3.76 8.24 -17.87
N GLN A 424 -4.78 8.86 -18.47
CA GLN A 424 -4.64 10.06 -19.28
C GLN A 424 -5.49 11.22 -18.74
N PRO A 425 -5.05 12.47 -18.94
CA PRO A 425 -3.73 12.89 -19.44
C PRO A 425 -2.59 12.55 -18.45
N ARG A 426 -1.32 12.64 -18.89
CA ARG A 426 -0.17 12.49 -17.97
C ARG A 426 -0.29 13.51 -16.83
N GLY A 427 -0.06 13.08 -15.59
CA GLY A 427 -0.31 13.88 -14.39
C GLY A 427 -1.75 13.83 -13.88
N ASN A 428 -2.58 12.89 -14.38
CA ASN A 428 -3.91 12.65 -13.82
C ASN A 428 -3.79 12.19 -12.35
N VAL A 429 -4.53 12.85 -11.47
CA VAL A 429 -4.61 12.55 -10.02
C VAL A 429 -5.01 11.11 -9.73
N CYS A 430 -5.71 10.45 -10.66
CA CYS A 430 -6.19 9.08 -10.55
C CYS A 430 -5.14 8.02 -10.92
N THR A 431 -4.04 8.40 -11.59
CA THR A 431 -3.06 7.40 -12.09
C THR A 431 -2.35 6.67 -10.95
N GLN A 432 -1.88 7.38 -9.93
CA GLN A 432 -1.20 6.74 -8.79
C GLN A 432 -2.16 5.89 -7.95
N PRO A 433 -3.36 6.36 -7.58
CA PRO A 433 -4.35 5.53 -6.90
C PRO A 433 -4.78 4.31 -7.72
N ALA A 434 -4.93 4.43 -9.03
CA ALA A 434 -5.27 3.30 -9.90
C ALA A 434 -4.16 2.23 -9.93
N LYS A 435 -2.88 2.64 -9.98
CA LYS A 435 -1.75 1.70 -9.85
C LYS A 435 -1.74 0.98 -8.50
N ARG A 436 -1.96 1.73 -7.40
CA ARG A 436 -2.10 1.13 -6.07
C ARG A 436 -3.28 0.17 -6.02
N LEU A 437 -4.40 0.51 -6.64
CA LEU A 437 -5.58 -0.35 -6.72
C LEU A 437 -5.28 -1.66 -7.46
N VAL A 438 -4.56 -1.62 -8.59
CA VAL A 438 -4.12 -2.84 -9.29
C VAL A 438 -3.31 -3.73 -8.36
N ARG A 439 -2.29 -3.17 -7.72
CA ARG A 439 -1.43 -3.90 -6.78
C ARG A 439 -2.25 -4.50 -5.63
N ASP A 440 -3.06 -3.69 -4.95
CA ASP A 440 -3.90 -4.12 -3.84
C ASP A 440 -4.89 -5.22 -4.29
N THR A 441 -5.38 -5.18 -5.52
CA THR A 441 -6.26 -6.21 -6.11
C THR A 441 -5.50 -7.51 -6.37
N LEU A 442 -4.29 -7.44 -6.93
CA LEU A 442 -3.43 -8.62 -7.14
C LEU A 442 -3.12 -9.30 -5.80
N THR A 443 -2.75 -8.53 -4.77
CA THR A 443 -2.49 -9.05 -3.43
C THR A 443 -3.74 -9.67 -2.81
N THR A 444 -4.88 -8.98 -2.87
CA THR A 444 -6.15 -9.49 -2.31
C THR A 444 -6.59 -10.77 -3.00
N GLY A 445 -6.49 -10.84 -4.33
CA GLY A 445 -6.82 -12.04 -5.10
C GLY A 445 -5.88 -13.21 -4.76
N ALA A 446 -4.57 -12.96 -4.65
CA ALA A 446 -3.61 -13.99 -4.26
C ALA A 446 -3.92 -14.57 -2.87
N GLU A 447 -4.18 -13.71 -1.88
CA GLU A 447 -4.53 -14.14 -0.52
C GLU A 447 -5.89 -14.84 -0.45
N ALA A 448 -6.87 -14.42 -1.28
CA ALA A 448 -8.18 -15.06 -1.35
C ALA A 448 -8.08 -16.48 -1.87
N TYR A 449 -7.38 -16.69 -2.99
CA TYR A 449 -7.12 -18.03 -3.55
C TYR A 449 -6.28 -18.89 -2.60
N TYR A 450 -5.28 -18.32 -1.93
CA TYR A 450 -4.51 -19.04 -0.92
C TYR A 450 -5.40 -19.52 0.25
N THR A 451 -6.27 -18.64 0.74
CA THR A 451 -7.20 -18.96 1.84
C THR A 451 -8.20 -20.03 1.42
N GLU A 452 -8.77 -19.90 0.23
CA GLU A 452 -9.67 -20.90 -0.37
C GLU A 452 -8.98 -22.27 -0.46
N ALA A 453 -7.76 -22.32 -1.02
CA ALA A 453 -6.96 -23.54 -1.15
C ALA A 453 -6.71 -24.21 0.21
N ALA A 454 -6.34 -23.44 1.22
CA ALA A 454 -6.10 -23.93 2.57
C ALA A 454 -7.37 -24.51 3.22
N LEU A 455 -8.53 -23.87 2.99
CA LEU A 455 -9.83 -24.36 3.47
C LEU A 455 -10.25 -25.65 2.75
N LEU A 456 -10.08 -25.72 1.43
CA LEU A 456 -10.34 -26.92 0.63
C LEU A 456 -9.46 -28.10 1.08
N GLU A 457 -8.16 -27.86 1.20
CA GLU A 457 -7.17 -28.84 1.68
C GLU A 457 -7.56 -29.40 3.06
N ARG A 458 -7.99 -28.53 3.97
CA ARG A 458 -8.44 -28.94 5.31
C ARG A 458 -9.77 -29.68 5.27
N SER A 459 -10.70 -29.30 4.39
CA SER A 459 -12.00 -29.96 4.23
C SER A 459 -11.90 -31.36 3.63
N ALA A 460 -10.84 -31.64 2.87
CA ALA A 460 -10.53 -32.97 2.35
C ALA A 460 -10.01 -33.92 3.45
N ALA A 461 -9.34 -33.38 4.48
CA ALA A 461 -8.83 -34.17 5.59
C ALA A 461 -9.99 -34.72 6.44
N GLY A 462 -10.19 -36.04 6.39
CA GLY A 462 -11.23 -36.74 7.17
C GLY A 462 -12.47 -37.15 6.37
N ARG A 463 -12.50 -36.92 5.06
CA ARG A 463 -13.56 -37.42 4.18
C ARG A 463 -13.41 -38.94 3.98
N ARG A 464 -14.54 -39.66 4.05
CA ARG A 464 -14.58 -41.11 3.78
C ARG A 464 -14.58 -41.42 2.28
N ASP A 465 -15.17 -40.55 1.48
CA ASP A 465 -15.18 -40.67 0.03
C ASP A 465 -13.86 -40.11 -0.53
N LYS A 466 -13.03 -41.01 -1.05
CA LYS A 466 -11.74 -40.67 -1.65
C LYS A 466 -11.90 -39.81 -2.92
N SER A 467 -13.01 -39.96 -3.65
CA SER A 467 -13.28 -39.20 -4.87
C SER A 467 -13.56 -37.73 -4.57
N ASP A 468 -14.44 -37.46 -3.61
CA ASP A 468 -14.70 -36.09 -3.10
C ASP A 468 -13.44 -35.46 -2.51
N ALA A 469 -12.64 -36.23 -1.77
CA ALA A 469 -11.36 -35.74 -1.24
C ALA A 469 -10.37 -35.37 -2.35
N LEU A 470 -10.25 -36.20 -3.40
CA LEU A 470 -9.38 -35.93 -4.54
C LEU A 470 -9.81 -34.67 -5.30
N HIS A 471 -11.10 -34.55 -5.63
CA HIS A 471 -11.64 -33.37 -6.31
C HIS A 471 -11.38 -32.06 -5.54
N ARG A 472 -11.50 -32.09 -4.20
CA ARG A 472 -11.19 -30.93 -3.35
C ARG A 472 -9.71 -30.58 -3.36
N LEU A 473 -8.83 -31.57 -3.41
CA LEU A 473 -7.39 -31.34 -3.49
C LEU A 473 -6.98 -30.84 -4.88
N GLU A 474 -7.62 -31.31 -5.96
CA GLU A 474 -7.43 -30.77 -7.30
C GLU A 474 -7.78 -29.28 -7.33
N HIS A 475 -8.97 -28.92 -6.82
CA HIS A 475 -9.37 -27.52 -6.74
C HIS A 475 -8.43 -26.69 -5.86
N ALA A 476 -7.98 -27.23 -4.72
CA ALA A 476 -6.99 -26.56 -3.88
C ALA A 476 -5.66 -26.31 -4.61
N ALA A 477 -5.20 -27.24 -5.44
CA ALA A 477 -3.98 -27.09 -6.23
C ALA A 477 -4.13 -25.96 -7.27
N GLU A 478 -5.27 -25.90 -7.97
CA GLU A 478 -5.59 -24.83 -8.92
C GLU A 478 -5.62 -23.45 -8.24
N SER A 479 -6.26 -23.35 -7.07
CA SER A 479 -6.27 -22.10 -6.30
C SER A 479 -4.86 -21.67 -5.86
N TYR A 480 -4.00 -22.59 -5.39
CA TYR A 480 -2.61 -22.24 -5.07
C TYR A 480 -1.82 -21.78 -6.31
N GLU A 481 -2.02 -22.41 -7.46
CA GLU A 481 -1.39 -22.00 -8.72
C GLU A 481 -1.82 -20.60 -9.15
N ARG A 482 -3.11 -20.28 -8.97
CA ARG A 482 -3.63 -18.95 -9.26
C ARG A 482 -3.06 -17.90 -8.30
N ALA A 483 -2.97 -18.20 -7.00
CA ALA A 483 -2.35 -17.32 -6.02
C ALA A 483 -0.88 -16.99 -6.38
N MET A 484 -0.10 -18.00 -6.78
CA MET A 484 1.27 -17.81 -7.28
C MET A 484 1.33 -16.93 -8.52
N SER A 485 0.41 -17.12 -9.46
CA SER A 485 0.36 -16.34 -10.71
C SER A 485 0.08 -14.86 -10.45
N LEU A 486 -0.87 -14.56 -9.55
CA LEU A 486 -1.20 -13.19 -9.16
C LEU A 486 -0.06 -12.53 -8.39
N SER A 487 0.61 -13.26 -7.48
CA SER A 487 1.80 -12.78 -6.76
C SER A 487 2.95 -12.44 -7.71
N ALA A 488 3.20 -13.26 -8.73
CA ALA A 488 4.24 -12.97 -9.72
C ALA A 488 3.90 -11.74 -10.57
N ALA A 489 2.62 -11.56 -10.92
CA ALA A 489 2.16 -10.39 -11.66
C ALA A 489 2.29 -9.09 -10.84
N GLU A 490 2.13 -9.15 -9.52
CA GLU A 490 2.32 -8.01 -8.60
C GLU A 490 3.77 -7.51 -8.61
N GLU A 491 4.74 -8.43 -8.63
CA GLU A 491 6.17 -8.13 -8.74
C GLU A 491 6.59 -7.58 -10.11
N GLY A 492 5.65 -7.44 -11.06
CA GLY A 492 5.92 -7.04 -12.44
C GLY A 492 6.61 -8.12 -13.27
N GLN A 493 6.65 -9.36 -12.77
CA GLN A 493 7.13 -10.51 -13.53
C GLN A 493 5.99 -10.98 -14.42
N VAL A 494 6.02 -10.58 -15.70
CA VAL A 494 5.15 -11.24 -16.70
C VAL A 494 5.64 -12.69 -16.79
N PRO A 495 4.74 -13.69 -16.66
CA PRO A 495 5.12 -15.08 -16.89
C PRO A 495 5.58 -15.19 -18.34
N ALA A 496 6.89 -15.11 -18.55
CA ALA A 496 7.50 -15.40 -19.83
C ALA A 496 7.24 -16.89 -20.07
N SER A 497 6.25 -17.18 -20.91
CA SER A 497 5.91 -18.52 -21.34
C SER A 497 7.16 -19.17 -21.94
N GLY A 498 7.89 -19.97 -21.14
CA GLY A 498 9.07 -20.69 -21.62
C GLY A 498 10.31 -20.71 -20.71
N PHE A 499 10.32 -20.09 -19.53
CA PHE A 499 11.45 -20.23 -18.60
C PHE A 499 11.25 -21.40 -17.64
N GLY A 500 12.28 -22.24 -17.52
CA GLY A 500 12.29 -23.45 -16.72
C GLY A 500 12.15 -23.18 -15.22
N GLU A 501 11.80 -24.24 -14.49
CA GLU A 501 11.54 -24.27 -13.05
C GLU A 501 12.72 -23.74 -12.19
N GLU A 502 13.94 -23.67 -12.75
CA GLU A 502 15.16 -23.22 -12.09
C GLU A 502 15.26 -21.69 -11.90
N ASP A 503 14.48 -20.89 -12.63
CA ASP A 503 14.47 -19.41 -12.49
C ASP A 503 13.50 -18.92 -11.39
N ALA A 504 13.11 -19.78 -10.46
CA ALA A 504 12.38 -19.38 -9.24
C ALA A 504 13.22 -18.53 -8.27
N ILE A 505 14.53 -18.39 -8.53
CA ILE A 505 15.45 -17.56 -7.75
C ILE A 505 15.09 -16.08 -7.93
N GLY A 506 14.42 -15.50 -6.94
CA GLY A 506 14.07 -14.08 -6.90
C GLY A 506 12.57 -13.78 -6.76
N ARG A 507 11.73 -14.78 -6.56
CA ARG A 507 10.32 -14.59 -6.22
C ARG A 507 10.17 -14.29 -4.72
N GLY A 508 9.24 -13.41 -4.36
CA GLY A 508 9.03 -12.96 -2.97
C GLY A 508 8.68 -14.07 -1.97
N GLU A 509 8.66 -13.69 -0.69
CA GLU A 509 8.33 -14.60 0.43
C GLU A 509 6.91 -15.18 0.28
N GLU A 510 5.97 -14.34 -0.15
CA GLU A 510 4.56 -14.72 -0.37
C GLU A 510 4.42 -15.77 -1.46
N TRP A 511 5.08 -15.58 -2.60
CA TRP A 511 5.09 -16.59 -3.66
C TRP A 511 5.61 -17.95 -3.16
N THR A 512 6.70 -17.92 -2.39
CA THR A 512 7.29 -19.13 -1.79
C THR A 512 6.32 -19.82 -0.82
N ARG A 513 5.54 -19.04 -0.05
CA ARG A 513 4.49 -19.55 0.84
C ARG A 513 3.42 -20.29 0.04
N TYR A 514 2.94 -19.71 -1.06
CA TYR A 514 1.95 -20.33 -1.95
C TYR A 514 2.45 -21.61 -2.60
N TRP A 515 3.69 -21.60 -3.11
CA TRP A 515 4.34 -22.77 -3.70
C TRP A 515 4.43 -23.96 -2.74
N ARG A 516 4.79 -23.72 -1.48
CA ARG A 516 4.81 -24.78 -0.45
C ARG A 516 3.42 -25.37 -0.21
N GLY A 517 2.37 -24.57 -0.32
CA GLY A 517 0.98 -25.03 -0.29
C GLY A 517 0.65 -25.95 -1.45
N TYR A 518 0.98 -25.52 -2.66
CA TYR A 518 0.81 -26.28 -3.89
C TYR A 518 1.49 -27.66 -3.83
N VAL A 519 2.79 -27.70 -3.53
CA VAL A 519 3.57 -28.96 -3.46
C VAL A 519 2.95 -29.92 -2.44
N ARG A 520 2.57 -29.41 -1.27
CA ARG A 520 1.95 -30.23 -0.21
C ARG A 520 0.62 -30.85 -0.65
N VAL A 521 -0.23 -30.11 -1.38
CA VAL A 521 -1.49 -30.64 -1.90
C VAL A 521 -1.24 -31.70 -2.98
N ARG A 522 -0.29 -31.47 -3.89
CA ARG A 522 0.09 -32.43 -4.93
C ARG A 522 0.58 -33.75 -4.33
N ASP A 523 1.41 -33.70 -3.28
CA ASP A 523 1.86 -34.89 -2.56
C ASP A 523 0.68 -35.68 -1.95
N LYS A 524 -0.32 -34.98 -1.39
CA LYS A 524 -1.52 -35.62 -0.85
C LYS A 524 -2.37 -36.30 -1.93
N MET A 525 -2.50 -35.68 -3.10
CA MET A 525 -3.22 -36.25 -4.24
C MET A 525 -2.57 -37.55 -4.69
N VAL A 526 -1.24 -37.57 -4.86
CA VAL A 526 -0.48 -38.77 -5.25
C VAL A 526 -0.74 -39.91 -4.27
N ARG A 527 -0.65 -39.65 -2.97
CA ARG A 527 -0.91 -40.67 -1.93
C ARG A 527 -2.33 -41.22 -2.00
N LEU A 528 -3.35 -40.38 -2.19
CA LEU A 528 -4.73 -40.85 -2.30
C LEU A 528 -4.96 -41.74 -3.52
N VAL A 529 -4.32 -41.40 -4.65
CA VAL A 529 -4.37 -42.21 -5.87
C VAL A 529 -3.68 -43.57 -5.65
N GLU A 530 -2.51 -43.58 -5.02
CA GLU A 530 -1.77 -44.80 -4.68
C GLU A 530 -2.59 -45.70 -3.73
N GLU A 531 -3.20 -45.12 -2.70
CA GLU A 531 -4.07 -45.85 -1.76
C GLU A 531 -5.38 -46.36 -2.41
N GLY A 532 -5.84 -45.74 -3.50
CA GLY A 532 -7.00 -46.18 -4.27
C GLY A 532 -6.66 -47.30 -5.27
N ALA A 533 -5.43 -47.31 -5.78
CA ALA A 533 -4.95 -48.29 -6.74
C ALA A 533 -4.60 -49.65 -6.12
N VAL A 534 -4.36 -49.71 -4.80
CA VAL A 534 -4.14 -50.98 -4.10
C VAL A 534 -5.50 -51.67 -3.90
N PRO A 535 -5.80 -52.78 -4.63
CA PRO A 535 -7.03 -53.52 -4.39
C PRO A 535 -7.01 -53.99 -2.94
N THR A 536 -8.03 -53.60 -2.17
CA THR A 536 -8.28 -54.15 -0.85
C THR A 536 -8.47 -55.66 -1.00
N LYS A 537 -7.39 -56.42 -0.76
CA LYS A 537 -7.47 -57.87 -0.61
C LYS A 537 -8.35 -58.13 0.60
N HIS A 538 -9.64 -58.33 0.36
CA HIS A 538 -10.59 -58.75 1.37
C HIS A 538 -10.09 -60.05 1.98
N ALA A 539 -9.86 -60.02 3.30
CA ALA A 539 -9.78 -61.17 4.17
C ALA A 539 -11.17 -61.45 4.75
#